data_AF-A0A966BDT1-F1
#
_entry.id   AF-A0A966BDT1-F1
#
_cell.length_a   1.000
_cell.length_b   1.000
_cell.length_c   1.000
_cell.angle_alpha   90.00
_cell.angle_beta   90.00
_cell.angle_gamma   90.00
#
_symmetry.space_group_name_H-M   'P 1'
#
loop_
_entity.id
_entity.type
_entity.pdbx_description
1 polymer ?
#
loop_
_entity_poly.entity_id
_entity_poly.type
_entity_poly.pdbx_seq_one_letter_code
_entity_poly.pdbx_strand_id
1 'polypeptide(L)'
;MISVEDYLARIGFEGPVTNDLATLERLQRAHLTAVPFENLNVFHRVGVRTDAEWSTTKIVEGNRGGWCFENNGAFAWLLDQLDFSVRRLGAAVLLGGPNRLIDHLCIEVDVDQSYLVDVGFGESFIRPLALNQAGAQDGGTGTFEFLNSPQGLTLTEHDDGVPAARYRFKRVAHQQADFDGVSERLSPDETGHWLQQPFATRLLDGGPDRVTLLADRLKLVRHGALTETPVAAENWDDVLWEWFGMRNPTP
;
A
#
# COMPACT_ATOMS: atom_id res chain seq x y z
N MET A 1 14.56 17.85 -3.93
CA MET A 1 14.42 16.53 -4.58
C MET A 1 14.79 15.50 -3.55
N ILE A 2 13.89 14.56 -3.29
CA ILE A 2 14.11 13.45 -2.37
C ILE A 2 15.26 12.56 -2.86
N SER A 3 16.22 12.29 -1.97
CA SER A 3 17.27 11.30 -2.20
C SER A 3 16.83 9.89 -1.74
N VAL A 4 17.58 8.87 -2.15
CA VAL A 4 17.38 7.49 -1.64
C VAL A 4 17.58 7.47 -0.14
N GLU A 5 18.59 8.18 0.37
CA GLU A 5 18.91 8.27 1.78
C GLU A 5 17.77 8.89 2.60
N ASP A 6 17.13 9.96 2.09
CA ASP A 6 15.97 10.58 2.74
C ASP A 6 14.81 9.59 2.84
N TYR A 7 14.56 8.81 1.78
CA TYR A 7 13.49 7.82 1.76
C TYR A 7 13.80 6.66 2.72
N LEU A 8 15.01 6.09 2.67
CA LEU A 8 15.43 5.02 3.57
C LEU A 8 15.33 5.46 5.03
N ALA A 9 15.73 6.71 5.34
CA ALA A 9 15.55 7.30 6.65
C ALA A 9 14.07 7.43 7.04
N ARG A 10 13.20 7.88 6.13
CA ARG A 10 11.75 7.99 6.34
C ARG A 10 11.10 6.65 6.71
N ILE A 11 11.58 5.55 6.13
CA ILE A 11 11.05 4.21 6.42
C ILE A 11 11.81 3.49 7.54
N GLY A 12 12.83 4.13 8.14
CA GLY A 12 13.66 3.53 9.19
C GLY A 12 14.46 2.32 8.72
N PHE A 13 14.83 2.27 7.43
CA PHE A 13 15.63 1.17 6.89
C PHE A 13 17.10 1.39 7.22
N GLU A 14 17.69 0.44 7.93
CA GLU A 14 19.11 0.44 8.30
C GLU A 14 19.86 -0.70 7.60
N GLY A 15 21.16 -0.52 7.38
CA GLY A 15 22.04 -1.55 6.85
C GLY A 15 22.17 -1.55 5.32
N PRO A 16 22.90 -2.52 4.76
CA PRO A 16 23.19 -2.54 3.34
C PRO A 16 21.93 -2.85 2.53
N VAL A 17 21.87 -2.25 1.33
CA VAL A 17 20.92 -2.61 0.28
C VAL A 17 21.65 -3.48 -0.75
N THR A 18 21.13 -4.68 -0.96
CA THR A 18 21.54 -5.59 -2.03
C THR A 18 20.32 -5.98 -2.86
N ASN A 19 20.50 -6.29 -4.14
CA ASN A 19 19.38 -6.60 -5.04
C ASN A 19 19.00 -8.09 -4.89
N ASP A 20 18.58 -8.46 -3.68
CA ASP A 20 18.14 -9.79 -3.29
C ASP A 20 16.77 -9.76 -2.61
N LEU A 21 16.15 -10.94 -2.49
CA LEU A 21 14.82 -11.09 -1.91
C LEU A 21 14.76 -10.64 -0.44
N ALA A 22 15.83 -10.88 0.32
CA ALA A 22 15.88 -10.54 1.73
C ALA A 22 15.83 -9.02 1.93
N THR A 23 16.55 -8.27 1.11
CA THR A 23 16.51 -6.80 1.10
C THR A 23 15.15 -6.30 0.62
N LEU A 24 14.59 -6.88 -0.45
CA LEU A 24 13.26 -6.52 -0.95
C LEU A 24 12.17 -6.68 0.12
N GLU A 25 12.18 -7.81 0.84
CA GLU A 25 11.25 -8.05 1.95
C GLU A 25 11.43 -7.02 3.08
N ARG A 26 12.68 -6.74 3.46
CA ARG A 26 12.98 -5.75 4.51
C ARG A 26 12.52 -4.34 4.11
N LEU A 27 12.71 -3.94 2.85
CA LEU A 27 12.25 -2.66 2.32
C LEU A 27 10.72 -2.57 2.33
N GLN A 28 10.03 -3.61 1.84
CA GLN A 28 8.56 -3.66 1.83
C GLN A 28 7.99 -3.55 3.25
N ARG A 29 8.55 -4.33 4.18
CA ARG A 29 8.15 -4.34 5.59
C ARG A 29 8.40 -2.99 6.27
N ALA A 30 9.56 -2.37 6.02
CA ALA A 30 9.91 -1.06 6.55
C ALA A 30 8.92 0.01 6.05
N HIS A 31 8.62 0.03 4.75
CA HIS A 31 7.64 0.95 4.18
C HIS A 31 6.25 0.75 4.80
N LEU A 32 5.73 -0.48 4.83
CA LEU A 32 4.40 -0.77 5.40
C LEU A 32 4.26 -0.42 6.90
N THR A 33 5.39 -0.39 7.62
CA THR A 33 5.43 -0.01 9.05
C THR A 33 5.45 1.50 9.23
N ALA A 34 6.18 2.22 8.37
CA ALA A 34 6.46 3.63 8.54
C ALA A 34 5.53 4.55 7.75
N VAL A 35 5.05 4.13 6.58
CA VAL A 35 4.27 4.92 5.64
C VAL A 35 2.82 4.43 5.64
N PRO A 36 1.87 5.24 6.12
CA PRO A 36 0.47 4.81 6.20
C PRO A 36 -0.20 4.72 4.84
N PHE A 37 -1.16 3.81 4.73
CA PHE A 37 -2.20 3.88 3.73
C PHE A 37 -3.32 4.79 4.25
N GLU A 38 -3.60 5.89 3.55
CA GLU A 38 -4.51 6.96 3.99
C GLU A 38 -5.19 7.68 2.83
N ASN A 39 -6.33 8.32 3.07
CA ASN A 39 -7.12 9.04 2.07
C ASN A 39 -7.29 10.54 2.37
N LEU A 40 -6.46 11.15 3.23
CA LEU A 40 -6.66 12.49 3.77
C LEU A 40 -6.62 13.58 2.70
N ASN A 41 -5.76 13.48 1.68
CA ASN A 41 -5.81 14.45 0.57
C ASN A 41 -7.16 14.37 -0.16
N VAL A 42 -7.62 13.16 -0.49
CA VAL A 42 -8.90 12.92 -1.14
C VAL A 42 -10.05 13.44 -0.28
N PHE A 43 -10.10 13.04 0.99
CA PHE A 43 -11.10 13.45 1.98
C PHE A 43 -11.20 14.97 2.13
N HIS A 44 -10.05 15.66 2.27
CA HIS A 44 -9.98 17.12 2.37
C HIS A 44 -10.07 17.85 1.02
N ARG A 45 -10.28 17.13 -0.09
CA ARG A 45 -10.37 17.67 -1.45
C ARG A 45 -9.11 18.44 -1.87
N VAL A 46 -7.97 18.05 -1.31
CA VAL A 46 -6.65 18.51 -1.73
C VAL A 46 -6.23 17.62 -2.89
N GLY A 47 -5.82 18.23 -4.00
CA GLY A 47 -5.45 17.52 -5.22
C GLY A 47 -4.48 16.37 -4.95
N VAL A 48 -4.69 15.28 -5.67
CA VAL A 48 -3.82 14.10 -5.66
C VAL A 48 -3.15 13.98 -7.02
N ARG A 49 -1.86 13.62 -7.01
CA ARG A 49 -1.07 13.35 -8.22
C ARG A 49 -0.38 12.01 -8.04
N THR A 50 -0.11 11.30 -9.13
CA THR A 50 0.56 10.00 -9.05
C THR A 50 2.04 10.05 -9.38
N ASP A 51 2.56 11.18 -9.86
CA ASP A 51 3.97 11.29 -10.24
C ASP A 51 4.91 11.07 -9.05
N ALA A 52 6.10 10.55 -9.35
CA ALA A 52 7.07 10.10 -8.35
C ALA A 52 7.58 11.27 -7.50
N GLU A 53 7.79 12.45 -8.08
CA GLU A 53 8.27 13.63 -7.34
C GLU A 53 7.24 14.08 -6.30
N TRP A 54 5.97 14.19 -6.69
CA TRP A 54 4.87 14.49 -5.78
C TRP A 54 4.78 13.45 -4.66
N SER A 55 4.70 12.17 -5.02
CA SER A 55 4.46 11.08 -4.07
C SER A 55 5.61 10.94 -3.07
N THR A 56 6.86 11.02 -3.54
CA THR A 56 8.05 10.95 -2.67
C THR A 56 8.14 12.17 -1.76
N THR A 57 7.93 13.39 -2.27
CA THR A 57 7.96 14.62 -1.46
C THR A 57 6.89 14.59 -0.37
N LYS A 58 5.66 14.19 -0.71
CA LYS A 58 4.57 14.04 0.25
C LYS A 58 4.91 13.04 1.36
N ILE A 59 5.38 11.85 0.98
CA ILE A 59 5.67 10.76 1.94
C ILE A 59 6.87 11.10 2.82
N VAL A 60 7.95 11.62 2.22
CA VAL A 60 9.24 11.81 2.89
C VAL A 60 9.32 13.17 3.60
N GLU A 61 9.20 14.30 2.89
CA GLU A 61 9.29 15.63 3.51
C GLU A 61 8.03 15.95 4.32
N GLY A 62 6.86 15.59 3.78
CA GLY A 62 5.58 15.84 4.42
C GLY A 62 5.29 14.94 5.63
N ASN A 63 6.08 13.89 5.83
CA ASN A 63 5.83 12.82 6.80
C ASN A 63 4.38 12.31 6.72
N ARG A 64 3.88 12.10 5.50
CA ARG A 64 2.52 11.63 5.21
C ARG A 64 2.55 10.20 4.69
N GLY A 65 1.35 9.67 4.42
CA GLY A 65 1.14 8.46 3.63
C GLY A 65 0.53 8.79 2.27
N GLY A 66 -0.28 7.86 1.79
CA GLY A 66 -1.13 8.05 0.62
C GLY A 66 -1.96 6.82 0.34
N TRP A 67 -2.72 6.88 -0.75
CA TRP A 67 -3.41 5.71 -1.27
C TRP A 67 -2.52 4.92 -2.26
N CYS A 68 -3.09 3.95 -2.98
CA CYS A 68 -2.32 2.93 -3.69
C CYS A 68 -1.35 3.52 -4.74
N PHE A 69 -1.79 4.53 -5.49
CA PHE A 69 -0.96 5.16 -6.52
C PHE A 69 0.23 5.93 -5.95
N GLU A 70 0.05 6.56 -4.79
CA GLU A 70 1.10 7.33 -4.11
C GLU A 70 2.09 6.39 -3.42
N ASN A 71 1.60 5.44 -2.61
CA ASN A 71 2.46 4.52 -1.86
C ASN A 71 3.26 3.60 -2.79
N ASN A 72 2.59 2.90 -3.69
CA ASN A 72 3.29 2.00 -4.62
C ASN A 72 4.07 2.78 -5.69
N GLY A 73 3.63 3.98 -6.08
CA GLY A 73 4.41 4.84 -6.99
C GLY A 73 5.73 5.29 -6.38
N ALA A 74 5.70 5.79 -5.14
CA ALA A 74 6.88 6.21 -4.40
C ALA A 74 7.79 5.03 -4.05
N PHE A 75 7.24 3.87 -3.71
CA PHE A 75 8.04 2.68 -3.42
C PHE A 75 8.67 2.10 -4.68
N ALA A 76 7.95 2.07 -5.80
CA ALA A 76 8.53 1.71 -7.09
C ALA A 76 9.67 2.66 -7.49
N TRP A 77 9.53 3.97 -7.23
CA TRP A 77 10.64 4.91 -7.41
C TRP A 77 11.85 4.56 -6.55
N LEU A 78 11.67 4.24 -5.26
CA LEU A 78 12.76 3.83 -4.39
C LEU A 78 13.48 2.59 -4.95
N LEU A 79 12.71 1.57 -5.34
CA LEU A 79 13.26 0.34 -5.90
C LEU A 79 14.02 0.59 -7.21
N ASP A 80 13.48 1.44 -8.10
CA ASP A 80 14.17 1.87 -9.33
C ASP A 80 15.50 2.56 -9.01
N GLN A 81 15.55 3.44 -8.00
CA GLN A 81 16.80 4.10 -7.58
C GLN A 81 17.81 3.17 -6.90
N LEU A 82 17.36 2.01 -6.41
CA LEU A 82 18.18 0.96 -5.83
C LEU A 82 18.55 -0.13 -6.86
N ASP A 83 18.36 0.14 -8.15
CA ASP A 83 18.68 -0.76 -9.27
C ASP A 83 17.90 -2.09 -9.29
N PHE A 84 16.76 -2.18 -8.59
CA PHE A 84 15.85 -3.31 -8.76
C PHE A 84 15.19 -3.27 -10.15
N SER A 85 14.89 -4.43 -10.73
CA SER A 85 14.12 -4.51 -11.98
C SER A 85 12.63 -4.45 -11.66
N VAL A 86 12.03 -3.27 -11.85
CA VAL A 86 10.64 -2.97 -11.42
C VAL A 86 9.69 -2.85 -12.61
N ARG A 87 8.49 -3.43 -12.47
CA ARG A 87 7.32 -3.18 -13.33
C ARG A 87 6.15 -2.69 -12.50
N ARG A 88 5.53 -1.59 -12.92
CA ARG A 88 4.25 -1.12 -12.35
C ARG A 88 3.10 -1.82 -13.06
N LEU A 89 2.20 -2.42 -12.30
CA LEU A 89 1.09 -3.22 -12.80
C LEU A 89 -0.24 -2.56 -12.45
N GLY A 90 -1.20 -2.62 -13.37
CA GLY A 90 -2.59 -2.22 -13.13
C GLY A 90 -3.43 -3.40 -12.65
N ALA A 91 -4.14 -3.22 -11.55
CA ALA A 91 -5.00 -4.22 -10.94
C ALA A 91 -6.44 -3.70 -10.74
N ALA A 92 -7.39 -4.63 -10.72
CA ALA A 92 -8.80 -4.40 -10.39
C ALA A 92 -9.12 -5.00 -9.01
N VAL A 93 -9.54 -4.18 -8.06
CA VAL A 93 -9.92 -4.60 -6.70
C VAL A 93 -11.22 -5.40 -6.72
N LEU A 94 -11.27 -6.52 -5.98
CA LEU A 94 -12.40 -7.48 -5.97
C LEU A 94 -13.11 -7.59 -4.61
N LEU A 95 -12.72 -6.81 -3.60
CA LEU A 95 -13.29 -6.85 -2.24
C LEU A 95 -14.79 -6.54 -2.19
N GLY A 96 -15.32 -5.81 -3.17
CA GLY A 96 -16.75 -5.48 -3.32
C GLY A 96 -17.49 -6.28 -4.39
N GLY A 97 -16.86 -7.33 -4.93
CA GLY A 97 -17.39 -8.14 -6.03
C GLY A 97 -16.70 -7.90 -7.38
N PRO A 98 -17.30 -8.35 -8.50
CA PRO A 98 -16.66 -8.30 -9.80
C PRO A 98 -16.36 -6.87 -10.27
N ASN A 99 -15.08 -6.58 -10.50
CA ASN A 99 -14.61 -5.31 -11.02
C ASN A 99 -13.85 -5.50 -12.34
N ARG A 100 -13.98 -4.53 -13.24
CA ARG A 100 -13.29 -4.47 -14.54
C ARG A 100 -12.40 -3.24 -14.71
N LEU A 101 -12.52 -2.26 -13.80
CA LEU A 101 -11.73 -1.06 -13.83
C LEU A 101 -10.36 -1.36 -13.22
N ILE A 102 -9.30 -0.82 -13.82
CA ILE A 102 -8.01 -0.73 -13.14
C ILE A 102 -8.15 0.41 -12.15
N ASP A 103 -8.12 0.09 -10.86
CA ASP A 103 -8.30 1.01 -9.74
C ASP A 103 -7.25 0.81 -8.64
N HIS A 104 -6.24 -0.03 -8.91
CA HIS A 104 -5.13 -0.30 -8.03
C HIS A 104 -3.81 -0.37 -8.81
N LEU A 105 -2.74 0.15 -8.22
CA LEU A 105 -1.37 0.00 -8.70
C LEU A 105 -0.68 -1.00 -7.78
N CYS A 106 -0.08 -2.05 -8.32
CA CYS A 106 0.84 -2.93 -7.61
C CYS A 106 2.16 -3.08 -8.37
N ILE A 107 3.15 -3.74 -7.77
CA ILE A 107 4.52 -3.76 -8.28
C ILE A 107 4.95 -5.21 -8.52
N GLU A 108 5.62 -5.45 -9.65
CA GLU A 108 6.37 -6.66 -9.89
C GLU A 108 7.86 -6.34 -9.87
N VAL A 109 8.64 -7.14 -9.14
CA VAL A 109 10.10 -6.99 -9.01
C VAL A 109 10.77 -8.28 -9.43
N ASP A 110 11.71 -8.20 -10.37
CA ASP A 110 12.56 -9.34 -10.74
C ASP A 110 13.85 -9.33 -9.89
N VAL A 111 14.07 -10.43 -9.19
CA VAL A 111 15.29 -10.72 -8.43
C VAL A 111 15.92 -12.00 -8.99
N ASP A 112 15.84 -13.12 -8.29
CA ASP A 112 16.08 -14.48 -8.81
C ASP A 112 14.87 -15.01 -9.61
N GLN A 113 13.68 -14.47 -9.32
CA GLN A 113 12.43 -14.66 -10.04
C GLN A 113 11.54 -13.43 -9.88
N SER A 114 10.37 -13.44 -10.52
CA SER A 114 9.42 -12.33 -10.40
C SER A 114 8.57 -12.45 -9.13
N TYR A 115 8.56 -11.39 -8.33
CA TYR A 115 7.76 -11.25 -7.13
C TYR A 115 6.72 -10.15 -7.27
N LEU A 116 5.52 -10.38 -6.72
CA LEU A 116 4.54 -9.35 -6.46
C LEU A 116 4.90 -8.63 -5.15
N VAL A 117 4.89 -7.31 -5.20
CA VAL A 117 5.18 -6.41 -4.11
C VAL A 117 4.07 -5.36 -4.05
N ASP A 118 3.57 -5.07 -2.86
CA ASP A 118 2.46 -4.15 -2.68
C ASP A 118 2.48 -3.51 -1.28
N VAL A 119 2.72 -2.20 -1.27
CA VAL A 119 2.73 -1.33 -0.08
C VAL A 119 1.53 -0.37 -0.03
N GLY A 120 0.58 -0.51 -0.95
CA GLY A 120 -0.50 0.44 -1.19
C GLY A 120 -1.91 -0.14 -1.13
N PHE A 121 -2.09 -1.39 -0.73
CA PHE A 121 -3.41 -2.04 -0.64
C PHE A 121 -4.08 -1.96 0.74
N GLY A 122 -3.45 -1.28 1.71
CA GLY A 122 -3.93 -1.23 3.09
C GLY A 122 -3.63 -2.53 3.86
N GLU A 123 -4.60 -3.43 3.92
CA GLU A 123 -4.42 -4.79 4.46
C GLU A 123 -3.83 -5.71 3.39
N SER A 124 -2.50 -5.83 3.41
CA SER A 124 -1.71 -6.54 2.39
C SER A 124 -0.80 -7.59 3.03
N PHE A 125 -0.14 -8.38 2.17
CA PHE A 125 1.00 -9.20 2.51
C PHE A 125 2.23 -8.31 2.80
N ILE A 126 3.13 -8.83 3.64
CA ILE A 126 4.33 -8.13 4.12
C ILE A 126 5.61 -8.79 3.63
N ARG A 127 5.47 -9.87 2.83
CA ARG A 127 6.56 -10.58 2.17
C ARG A 127 6.29 -10.63 0.66
N PRO A 128 7.29 -10.37 -0.20
CA PRO A 128 7.11 -10.50 -1.65
C PRO A 128 6.61 -11.90 -2.03
N LEU A 129 5.60 -11.97 -2.88
CA LEU A 129 4.97 -13.24 -3.28
C LEU A 129 5.47 -13.69 -4.64
N ALA A 130 5.96 -14.91 -4.78
CA ALA A 130 6.52 -15.42 -6.03
C ALA A 130 5.40 -15.63 -7.07
N LEU A 131 5.44 -14.86 -8.17
CA LEU A 131 4.38 -14.84 -9.20
C LEU A 131 4.29 -16.15 -10.00
N ASN A 132 5.40 -16.89 -10.08
CA ASN A 132 5.50 -18.12 -10.86
C ASN A 132 5.39 -19.38 -9.98
N GLN A 133 5.15 -19.23 -8.67
CA GLN A 133 4.95 -20.35 -7.75
C GLN A 133 3.45 -20.68 -7.65
N ALA A 134 3.13 -21.97 -7.81
CA ALA A 134 1.77 -22.47 -7.62
C ALA A 134 1.49 -22.75 -6.14
N GLY A 135 0.21 -22.61 -5.76
CA GLY A 135 -0.29 -22.92 -4.42
C GLY A 135 -0.06 -21.81 -3.39
N ALA A 136 -0.38 -22.15 -2.14
CA ALA A 136 -0.32 -21.27 -0.99
C ALA A 136 1.11 -20.78 -0.69
N GLN A 137 1.22 -19.51 -0.32
CA GLN A 137 2.44 -18.81 0.07
C GLN A 137 2.20 -18.05 1.38
N ASP A 138 3.19 -18.05 2.27
CA ASP A 138 3.13 -17.27 3.51
C ASP A 138 3.46 -15.80 3.21
N GLY A 139 2.43 -14.95 3.19
CA GLY A 139 2.57 -13.51 3.01
C GLY A 139 2.95 -12.76 4.30
N GLY A 140 3.15 -13.46 5.41
CA GLY A 140 3.51 -12.91 6.72
C GLY A 140 2.35 -12.35 7.54
N THR A 141 1.26 -11.92 6.90
CA THR A 141 -0.02 -11.53 7.52
C THR A 141 -1.12 -12.57 7.33
N GLY A 142 -0.91 -13.49 6.40
CA GLY A 142 -1.89 -14.49 6.01
C GLY A 142 -1.31 -15.41 4.94
N THR A 143 -2.12 -16.38 4.53
CA THR A 143 -1.79 -17.30 3.43
C THR A 143 -2.36 -16.75 2.15
N PHE A 144 -1.51 -16.56 1.14
CA PHE A 144 -1.89 -16.00 -0.16
C PHE A 144 -1.70 -17.03 -1.26
N GLU A 145 -2.51 -16.94 -2.32
CA GLU A 145 -2.40 -17.82 -3.48
C GLU A 145 -2.76 -17.08 -4.76
N PHE A 146 -2.07 -17.43 -5.84
CA PHE A 146 -2.36 -16.91 -7.16
C PHE A 146 -3.24 -17.86 -7.96
N LEU A 147 -4.42 -17.38 -8.37
CA LEU A 147 -5.33 -18.13 -9.23
C LEU A 147 -5.27 -17.58 -10.66
N ASN A 148 -4.95 -18.46 -11.61
CA ASN A 148 -4.89 -18.12 -13.03
C ASN A 148 -6.28 -18.10 -13.68
N SER A 149 -6.52 -17.11 -14.53
CA SER A 149 -7.71 -17.01 -15.37
C SER A 149 -7.35 -16.43 -16.74
N PRO A 150 -8.22 -16.57 -17.76
CA PRO A 150 -8.02 -15.87 -19.04
C PRO A 150 -7.98 -14.33 -18.92
N GLN A 151 -8.50 -13.78 -17.82
CA GLN A 151 -8.52 -12.35 -17.55
C GLN A 151 -7.25 -11.84 -16.85
N GLY A 152 -6.38 -12.73 -16.38
CA GLY A 152 -5.16 -12.41 -15.65
C GLY A 152 -4.96 -13.27 -14.40
N LEU A 153 -3.99 -12.87 -13.58
CA LEU A 153 -3.68 -13.48 -12.30
C LEU A 153 -4.53 -12.82 -11.21
N THR A 154 -5.17 -13.62 -10.36
CA THR A 154 -5.91 -13.15 -9.20
C THR A 154 -5.11 -13.42 -7.95
N LEU A 155 -4.77 -12.38 -7.19
CA LEU A 155 -4.29 -12.53 -5.83
C LEU A 155 -5.48 -12.90 -4.94
N THR A 156 -5.33 -13.98 -4.19
CA THR A 156 -6.27 -14.40 -3.16
C THR A 156 -5.57 -14.47 -1.81
N GLU A 157 -6.34 -14.28 -0.75
CA GLU A 157 -5.93 -14.58 0.62
C GLU A 157 -6.88 -15.64 1.17
N HIS A 158 -6.35 -16.62 1.89
CA HIS A 158 -7.17 -17.69 2.47
C HIS A 158 -7.91 -17.16 3.71
N ASP A 159 -9.24 -17.19 3.64
CA ASP A 159 -10.15 -16.90 4.75
C ASP A 159 -10.81 -18.22 5.17
N ASP A 160 -10.55 -18.67 6.40
CA ASP A 160 -10.92 -20.00 6.90
C ASP A 160 -10.56 -21.16 5.93
N GLY A 161 -9.39 -21.04 5.29
CA GLY A 161 -8.88 -22.02 4.31
C GLY A 161 -9.52 -21.92 2.92
N VAL A 162 -10.37 -20.93 2.68
CA VAL A 162 -11.01 -20.67 1.38
C VAL A 162 -10.33 -19.46 0.72
N PRO A 163 -9.79 -19.59 -0.51
CA PRO A 163 -9.22 -18.47 -1.23
C PRO A 163 -10.26 -17.37 -1.54
N ALA A 164 -10.15 -16.22 -0.87
CA ALA A 164 -10.95 -15.03 -1.10
C ALA A 164 -10.20 -14.05 -2.01
N ALA A 165 -10.86 -13.58 -3.08
CA ALA A 165 -10.22 -12.71 -4.07
C ALA A 165 -9.95 -11.30 -3.52
N ARG A 166 -8.71 -10.82 -3.70
CA ARG A 166 -8.27 -9.47 -3.31
C ARG A 166 -8.28 -8.53 -4.49
N TYR A 167 -7.49 -8.83 -5.51
CA TYR A 167 -7.45 -8.10 -6.77
C TYR A 167 -6.96 -8.97 -7.92
N ARG A 168 -7.25 -8.54 -9.16
CA ARG A 168 -6.82 -9.22 -10.39
C ARG A 168 -6.01 -8.29 -11.27
N PHE A 169 -4.91 -8.79 -11.83
CA PHE A 169 -4.01 -8.01 -12.67
C PHE A 169 -3.50 -8.82 -13.86
N LYS A 170 -2.96 -8.10 -14.85
CA LYS A 170 -2.14 -8.68 -15.91
C LYS A 170 -0.72 -8.20 -15.72
N ARG A 171 0.26 -9.02 -16.12
CA ARG A 171 1.68 -8.65 -16.11
C ARG A 171 2.02 -7.78 -17.32
N VAL A 172 1.35 -6.63 -17.41
CA VAL A 172 1.58 -5.59 -18.42
C VAL A 172 2.17 -4.39 -17.69
N ALA A 173 3.35 -3.97 -18.12
CA ALA A 173 4.02 -2.83 -17.54
C ALA A 173 3.32 -1.52 -17.94
N HIS A 174 3.14 -0.65 -16.96
CA HIS A 174 2.60 0.69 -17.11
C HIS A 174 3.65 1.74 -16.71
N GLN A 175 3.52 2.94 -17.30
CA GLN A 175 4.21 4.13 -16.79
C GLN A 175 3.43 4.68 -15.60
N GLN A 176 4.10 5.37 -14.67
CA GLN A 176 3.41 6.00 -13.53
C GLN A 176 2.30 6.95 -14.00
N ALA A 177 2.56 7.74 -15.05
CA ALA A 177 1.59 8.68 -15.62
C ALA A 177 0.33 8.01 -16.20
N ASP A 178 0.37 6.70 -16.51
CA ASP A 178 -0.81 5.97 -16.99
C ASP A 178 -1.91 5.91 -15.90
N PHE A 179 -1.55 6.11 -14.63
CA PHE A 179 -2.44 6.06 -13.49
C PHE A 179 -3.05 7.41 -13.11
N ASP A 180 -2.57 8.54 -13.66
CA ASP A 180 -3.07 9.87 -13.33
C ASP A 180 -4.58 10.00 -13.59
N GLY A 181 -5.03 9.65 -14.80
CA GLY A 181 -6.46 9.69 -15.15
C GLY A 181 -7.31 8.63 -14.43
N VAL A 182 -6.71 7.60 -13.84
CA VAL A 182 -7.41 6.64 -12.98
C VAL A 182 -7.59 7.24 -11.58
N SER A 183 -6.50 7.71 -10.99
CA SER A 183 -6.43 8.40 -9.70
C SER A 183 -7.40 9.59 -9.65
N GLU A 184 -7.40 10.44 -10.67
CA GLU A 184 -8.30 11.59 -10.78
C GLU A 184 -9.78 11.21 -10.86
N ARG A 185 -10.14 10.04 -11.40
CA ARG A 185 -11.53 9.56 -11.45
C ARG A 185 -11.98 8.93 -10.13
N LEU A 186 -11.07 8.31 -9.40
CA LEU A 186 -11.35 7.70 -8.10
C LEU A 186 -11.37 8.72 -6.95
N SER A 187 -10.63 9.82 -7.08
CA SER A 187 -10.60 10.86 -6.05
C SER A 187 -11.98 11.53 -5.83
N PRO A 188 -12.80 11.80 -6.86
CA PRO A 188 -14.16 12.30 -6.70
C PRO A 188 -15.22 11.19 -6.55
N ASP A 189 -14.85 9.90 -6.46
CA ASP A 189 -15.70 8.75 -6.83
C ASP A 189 -17.17 8.91 -6.41
N GLU A 190 -18.06 8.68 -7.39
CA GLU A 190 -19.52 8.79 -7.30
C GLU A 190 -20.12 7.84 -6.23
N THR A 191 -19.39 6.80 -5.80
CA THR A 191 -19.76 5.94 -4.67
C THR A 191 -19.53 6.60 -3.30
N GLY A 192 -18.64 7.60 -3.25
CA GLY A 192 -18.31 8.42 -2.08
C GLY A 192 -17.48 7.74 -0.99
N HIS A 193 -17.09 6.45 -1.11
CA HIS A 193 -16.40 5.76 -0.01
C HIS A 193 -15.09 6.42 0.41
N TRP A 194 -14.27 6.89 -0.55
CA TRP A 194 -12.99 7.56 -0.27
C TRP A 194 -13.12 9.01 0.18
N LEU A 195 -14.27 9.65 -0.08
CA LEU A 195 -14.55 11.04 0.28
C LEU A 195 -15.33 11.20 1.58
N GLN A 196 -16.03 10.15 2.02
CA GLN A 196 -17.00 10.28 3.11
C GLN A 196 -16.35 10.30 4.49
N GLN A 197 -15.32 9.48 4.71
CA GLN A 197 -14.72 9.29 6.03
C GLN A 197 -13.20 9.24 5.92
N PRO A 198 -12.45 9.94 6.80
CA PRO A 198 -11.01 9.85 6.83
C PRO A 198 -10.60 8.50 7.44
N PHE A 199 -9.50 7.95 6.97
CA PHE A 199 -8.83 6.86 7.63
C PHE A 199 -7.31 6.89 7.41
N ALA A 200 -6.60 6.20 8.30
CA ALA A 200 -5.19 5.87 8.13
C ALA A 200 -4.91 4.49 8.70
N THR A 201 -4.07 3.70 8.04
CA THR A 201 -3.64 2.38 8.54
C THR A 201 -2.17 2.11 8.24
N ARG A 202 -1.48 1.46 9.17
CA ARG A 202 -0.09 1.00 9.01
C ARG A 202 0.20 -0.20 9.88
N LEU A 203 1.27 -0.93 9.56
CA LEU A 203 1.78 -1.98 10.44
C LEU A 203 2.49 -1.40 11.66
N LEU A 204 2.55 -2.21 12.71
CA LEU A 204 3.28 -1.94 13.94
C LEU A 204 4.47 -2.89 14.06
N ASP A 205 5.56 -2.37 14.63
CA ASP A 205 6.69 -3.17 15.12
C ASP A 205 7.32 -4.11 14.06
N GLY A 206 7.18 -3.80 12.77
CA GLY A 206 7.65 -4.62 11.65
C GLY A 206 6.91 -5.95 11.47
N GLY A 207 5.84 -6.20 12.23
CA GLY A 207 5.08 -7.44 12.26
C GLY A 207 3.73 -7.34 11.55
N PRO A 208 2.86 -8.36 11.71
CA PRO A 208 1.50 -8.35 11.17
C PRO A 208 0.53 -7.48 12.00
N ASP A 209 0.96 -7.02 13.17
CA ASP A 209 0.20 -6.13 14.03
C ASP A 209 -0.09 -4.81 13.31
N ARG A 210 -1.26 -4.22 13.56
CA ARG A 210 -1.77 -3.09 12.77
C ARG A 210 -2.53 -2.11 13.65
N VAL A 211 -2.36 -0.83 13.31
CA VAL A 211 -3.24 0.24 13.76
C VAL A 211 -4.04 0.77 12.58
N THR A 212 -5.34 0.99 12.78
CA THR A 212 -6.23 1.62 11.81
C THR A 212 -7.07 2.67 12.52
N LEU A 213 -6.88 3.93 12.18
CA LEU A 213 -7.73 5.03 12.60
C LEU A 213 -8.84 5.20 11.56
N LEU A 214 -10.09 5.02 11.99
CA LEU A 214 -11.29 5.34 11.24
C LEU A 214 -11.87 6.67 11.75
N ALA A 215 -12.94 7.15 11.14
CA ALA A 215 -13.58 8.41 11.52
C ALA A 215 -14.05 8.49 12.98
N ASP A 216 -14.48 7.35 13.55
CA ASP A 216 -15.16 7.28 14.84
C ASP A 216 -14.49 6.33 15.84
N ARG A 217 -13.41 5.63 15.45
CA ARG A 217 -12.70 4.67 16.30
C ARG A 217 -11.26 4.41 15.85
N LEU A 218 -10.43 4.03 16.81
CA LEU A 218 -9.13 3.43 16.60
C LEU A 218 -9.24 1.91 16.74
N LYS A 219 -8.82 1.18 15.72
CA LYS A 219 -8.69 -0.28 15.74
C LYS A 219 -7.22 -0.64 15.93
N LEU A 220 -6.96 -1.54 16.87
CA LEU A 220 -5.63 -2.08 17.13
C LEU A 220 -5.71 -3.61 17.05
N VAL A 221 -4.97 -4.20 16.10
CA VAL A 221 -4.74 -5.63 16.03
C VAL A 221 -3.34 -5.89 16.56
N ARG A 222 -3.24 -6.55 17.72
CA ARG A 222 -1.96 -6.97 18.31
C ARG A 222 -2.00 -8.43 18.71
N HIS A 223 -1.02 -9.21 18.28
CA HIS A 223 -0.90 -10.63 18.61
C HIS A 223 -2.19 -11.43 18.34
N GLY A 224 -2.88 -11.09 17.24
CA GLY A 224 -4.14 -11.72 16.84
C GLY A 224 -5.40 -11.21 17.58
N ALA A 225 -5.26 -10.32 18.55
CA ALA A 225 -6.40 -9.72 19.26
C ALA A 225 -6.77 -8.36 18.68
N LEU A 226 -8.05 -8.17 18.35
CA LEU A 226 -8.62 -6.88 17.95
C LEU A 226 -9.15 -6.12 19.18
N THR A 227 -8.72 -4.88 19.36
CA THR A 227 -9.30 -3.90 20.29
C THR A 227 -9.80 -2.70 19.51
N GLU A 228 -10.99 -2.19 19.84
CA GLU A 228 -11.54 -0.99 19.26
C GLU A 228 -11.83 0.05 20.35
N THR A 229 -11.35 1.27 20.16
CA THR A 229 -11.58 2.39 21.07
C THR A 229 -12.30 3.52 20.32
N PRO A 230 -13.47 3.99 20.78
CA PRO A 230 -14.13 5.15 20.17
C PRO A 230 -13.23 6.38 20.17
N VAL A 231 -13.26 7.14 19.08
CA VAL A 231 -12.51 8.40 18.92
C VAL A 231 -13.52 9.49 18.57
N ALA A 232 -13.64 10.48 19.44
CA ALA A 232 -14.47 11.66 19.17
C ALA A 232 -13.81 12.53 18.09
N ALA A 233 -14.61 13.21 17.27
CA ALA A 233 -14.12 13.97 16.12
C ALA A 233 -13.11 15.06 16.53
N GLU A 234 -13.31 15.70 17.68
CA GLU A 234 -12.40 16.70 18.25
C GLU A 234 -11.02 16.16 18.63
N ASN A 235 -10.89 14.85 18.85
CA ASN A 235 -9.64 14.18 19.22
C ASN A 235 -8.97 13.48 18.03
N TRP A 236 -9.60 13.49 16.84
CA TRP A 236 -9.14 12.68 15.71
C TRP A 236 -7.73 13.08 15.25
N ASP A 237 -7.45 14.37 15.19
CA ASP A 237 -6.14 14.91 14.79
C ASP A 237 -5.03 14.55 15.80
N ASP A 238 -5.35 14.52 17.10
CA ASP A 238 -4.41 14.13 18.15
C ASP A 238 -4.07 12.64 18.05
N VAL A 239 -5.08 11.78 17.78
CA VAL A 239 -4.86 10.33 17.58
C VAL A 239 -4.10 10.07 16.28
N LEU A 240 -4.37 10.83 15.22
CA LEU A 240 -3.59 10.78 13.97
C LEU A 240 -2.11 11.09 14.25
N TRP A 241 -1.83 12.16 15.01
CA TRP A 241 -0.47 12.53 15.37
C TRP A 241 0.20 11.46 16.25
N GLU A 242 -0.46 10.99 17.29
CA GLU A 242 0.08 9.99 18.22
C GLU A 242 0.48 8.69 17.50
N TRP A 243 -0.39 8.16 16.65
CA TRP A 243 -0.20 6.83 16.06
C TRP A 243 0.52 6.85 14.72
N PHE A 244 0.48 7.95 13.99
CA PHE A 244 1.01 8.03 12.63
C PHE A 244 2.04 9.15 12.44
N GLY A 245 2.21 10.06 13.41
CA GLY A 245 3.08 11.23 13.26
C GLY A 245 2.65 12.18 12.13
N MET A 246 1.40 12.05 11.67
CA MET A 246 0.87 12.78 10.52
C MET A 246 0.03 13.97 10.97
N ARG A 247 -0.09 14.96 10.06
CA ARG A 247 -1.07 16.04 10.16
C ARG A 247 -1.96 16.04 8.92
N ASN A 248 -3.17 16.58 9.07
CA ASN A 248 -4.04 16.83 7.92
C ASN A 248 -3.34 17.72 6.88
N PRO A 249 -3.64 17.56 5.58
CA PRO A 249 -3.13 18.45 4.56
C PRO A 249 -3.58 19.90 4.83
N THR A 250 -2.71 20.86 4.52
CA THR A 250 -3.08 22.28 4.51
C THR A 250 -3.69 22.62 3.14
N PRO A 251 -4.82 23.35 3.08
CA PRO A 251 -5.41 23.82 1.83
C PRO A 251 -4.49 24.74 1.02
#